data_AF-A0A963XBC2-F1
#
_entry.id   AF-A0A963XBC2-F1
#
_cell.length_a   1.000
_cell.length_b   1.000
_cell.length_c   1.000
_cell.angle_alpha   90.00
_cell.angle_beta   90.00
_cell.angle_gamma   90.00
#
_symmetry.space_group_name_H-M   'P 1'
#
loop_
_entity.id
_entity.type
_entity.pdbx_description
1 polymer ?
#
loop_
_entity_poly.entity_id
_entity_poly.type
_entity_poly.pdbx_seq_one_letter_code
_entity_poly.pdbx_strand_id
1 'polypeptide(L)'
;REAGIGYEIIPGVTSAMAAAAAAGIPLTRRLTARRVQFVTGHDVTGALPDDLNLAALADPTATTVVFMGKRTFAELARRLTVAGMSPDTPALLAESVSTPAQKLVRGTIATMERLIADEGSDGPALILLGPLADGN
;
A
#
# COMPACT_ATOMS: atom_id res chain seq x y z
N ARG A 1 11.23 -27.87 -0.93
CA ARG A 1 10.81 -29.27 -0.65
C ARG A 1 11.39 -30.26 -1.64
N GLU A 2 11.36 -29.98 -2.95
CA GLU A 2 11.91 -30.85 -4.01
C GLU A 2 13.39 -31.22 -3.84
N ALA A 3 14.21 -30.32 -3.27
CA ALA A 3 15.62 -30.57 -2.97
C ALA A 3 15.87 -31.44 -1.71
N GLY A 4 14.82 -31.90 -1.00
CA GLY A 4 14.96 -32.75 0.19
C GLY A 4 15.56 -32.09 1.44
N ILE A 5 15.80 -30.77 1.42
CA ILE A 5 16.36 -30.02 2.55
C ILE A 5 15.24 -29.66 3.54
N GLY A 6 15.42 -30.02 4.81
CA GLY A 6 14.51 -29.66 5.90
C GLY A 6 14.58 -28.16 6.22
N TYR A 7 13.43 -27.56 6.49
CA TYR A 7 13.32 -26.16 6.90
C TYR A 7 12.10 -25.95 7.79
N GLU A 8 12.10 -24.85 8.54
CA GLU A 8 10.98 -24.37 9.35
C GLU A 8 10.62 -22.95 8.92
N ILE A 9 9.33 -22.61 8.97
CA ILE A 9 8.83 -21.26 8.72
C ILE A 9 8.53 -20.63 10.07
N ILE A 10 9.25 -19.56 10.42
CA ILE A 10 8.97 -18.74 11.60
C ILE A 10 8.22 -17.47 11.13
N PRO A 11 6.92 -17.32 11.42
CA PRO A 11 6.16 -16.14 11.01
C PRO A 11 6.70 -14.86 11.65
N GLY A 12 6.74 -13.79 10.87
CA GLY A 12 7.10 -12.45 11.33
C GLY A 12 5.93 -11.47 11.24
N VAL A 13 6.15 -10.25 11.76
CA VAL A 13 5.22 -9.14 11.56
C VAL A 13 5.47 -8.51 10.20
N THR A 14 4.49 -8.59 9.30
CA THR A 14 4.59 -7.93 7.99
C THR A 14 4.59 -6.40 8.15
N SER A 15 5.35 -5.71 7.29
CA SER A 15 5.46 -4.25 7.30
C SER A 15 4.12 -3.55 7.12
N ALA A 16 3.13 -4.18 6.48
CA ALA A 16 1.78 -3.64 6.37
C ALA A 16 1.07 -3.48 7.72
N MET A 17 1.22 -4.45 8.63
CA MET A 17 0.67 -4.37 9.98
C MET A 17 1.42 -3.32 10.80
N ALA A 18 2.76 -3.30 10.66
CA ALA A 18 3.58 -2.29 11.32
C ALA A 18 3.20 -0.87 10.87
N ALA A 19 2.92 -0.66 9.57
CA ALA A 19 2.55 0.64 9.01
C ALA A 19 1.19 1.09 9.55
N ALA A 20 0.20 0.18 9.58
CA ALA A 20 -1.11 0.46 10.14
C ALA A 20 -1.03 0.84 11.63
N ALA A 21 -0.26 0.07 12.41
CA ALA A 21 -0.03 0.35 13.83
C ALA A 21 0.68 1.68 14.05
N ALA A 22 1.76 1.95 13.30
CA ALA A 22 2.51 3.20 13.38
C ALA A 22 1.68 4.43 13.01
N ALA A 23 0.75 4.27 12.05
CA ALA A 23 -0.16 5.33 11.63
C ALA A 23 -1.42 5.46 12.52
N GLY A 24 -1.60 4.59 13.51
CA GLY A 24 -2.78 4.57 14.38
C GLY A 24 -4.07 4.22 13.64
N ILE A 25 -3.99 3.47 12.53
CA ILE A 25 -5.16 3.18 11.69
C ILE A 25 -5.55 1.70 11.75
N PRO A 26 -6.84 1.37 11.93
CA PRO A 26 -7.31 0.02 11.70
C PRO A 26 -7.42 -0.24 10.19
N LEU A 27 -6.98 -1.41 9.73
CA LEU A 27 -7.12 -1.81 8.32
C LEU A 27 -8.56 -2.21 7.96
N THR A 28 -9.38 -2.56 8.96
CA THR A 28 -10.80 -2.85 8.79
C THR A 28 -11.66 -2.05 9.75
N ARG A 29 -12.83 -1.61 9.29
CA ARG A 29 -13.91 -0.99 10.08
C ARG A 29 -15.25 -1.49 9.58
N ARG A 30 -16.15 -1.81 10.50
CA ARG A 30 -17.45 -2.45 10.22
C ARG A 30 -18.29 -1.73 9.16
N LEU A 31 -18.22 -0.40 9.09
CA LEU A 31 -19.06 0.40 8.18
C LEU A 31 -18.30 0.95 6.97
N THR A 32 -16.98 1.12 7.07
CA THR A 32 -16.19 1.83 6.05
C THR A 32 -15.17 0.94 5.35
N ALA A 33 -14.60 -0.07 6.02
CA ALA A 33 -13.53 -0.91 5.46
C ALA A 33 -13.74 -2.39 5.81
N ARG A 34 -14.43 -3.17 4.98
CA ARG A 34 -14.76 -4.58 5.29
C ARG A 34 -13.75 -5.60 4.74
N ARG A 35 -12.78 -5.12 3.96
CA ARG A 35 -11.77 -5.96 3.30
C ARG A 35 -10.40 -5.29 3.39
N VAL A 36 -9.38 -6.12 3.53
CA VAL A 36 -7.97 -5.72 3.36
C VAL A 36 -7.41 -6.53 2.21
N GLN A 37 -6.65 -5.88 1.33
CA GLN A 37 -5.96 -6.54 0.23
C GLN A 37 -4.50 -6.11 0.18
N PHE A 38 -3.63 -7.07 -0.10
CA PHE A 38 -2.19 -6.89 -0.20
C PHE A 38 -1.78 -7.17 -1.64
N VAL A 39 -1.11 -6.23 -2.29
CA VAL A 39 -0.65 -6.36 -3.67
C VAL A 39 0.80 -5.92 -3.84
N THR A 40 1.47 -6.44 -4.86
CA THR A 40 2.76 -5.93 -5.31
C THR A 40 2.56 -4.90 -6.40
N GLY A 41 3.23 -3.76 -6.28
CA GLY A 41 3.31 -2.72 -7.29
C GLY A 41 4.45 -2.94 -8.29
N HIS A 42 5.30 -3.96 -8.09
CA HIS A 42 6.35 -4.34 -9.02
C HIS A 42 6.21 -5.80 -9.45
N ASP A 43 6.33 -6.03 -10.76
CA ASP A 43 6.59 -7.35 -11.33
C ASP A 43 8.10 -7.65 -11.40
N VAL A 44 8.48 -8.77 -12.01
CA VAL A 44 9.89 -9.20 -12.16
C VAL A 44 10.73 -8.24 -13.01
N THR A 45 10.10 -7.35 -13.77
CA THR A 45 10.76 -6.33 -14.62
C THR A 45 10.87 -4.97 -13.92
N GLY A 46 10.21 -4.81 -12.77
CA GLY A 46 10.09 -3.53 -12.06
C GLY A 46 9.00 -2.62 -12.65
N ALA A 47 8.16 -3.14 -13.54
CA ALA A 47 6.96 -2.48 -14.04
C ALA A 47 5.75 -2.79 -13.14
N LEU A 48 4.67 -2.04 -13.32
CA LEU A 48 3.41 -2.37 -12.65
C LEU A 48 2.83 -3.63 -13.31
N PRO A 49 2.43 -4.67 -12.54
CA PRO A 49 1.86 -5.88 -13.14
C PRO A 49 0.62 -5.57 -13.99
N ASP A 50 0.57 -6.10 -15.20
CA ASP A 50 -0.54 -5.86 -16.13
C ASP A 50 -1.83 -6.57 -15.70
N ASP A 51 -1.71 -7.70 -15.02
CA ASP A 51 -2.80 -8.59 -14.61
C ASP A 51 -3.47 -8.22 -13.26
N LEU A 52 -3.17 -7.04 -12.72
CA LEU A 52 -3.86 -6.52 -11.53
C LEU A 52 -5.37 -6.44 -11.76
N ASN A 53 -6.15 -7.02 -10.84
CA ASN A 53 -7.60 -6.88 -10.82
C ASN A 53 -8.01 -5.48 -10.33
N LEU A 54 -7.94 -4.50 -11.23
CA LEU A 54 -8.22 -3.10 -10.93
C LEU A 54 -9.62 -2.87 -10.37
N ALA A 55 -10.61 -3.65 -10.83
CA ALA A 55 -11.98 -3.54 -10.32
C ALA A 55 -12.07 -3.90 -8.83
N ALA A 56 -11.32 -4.92 -8.38
CA ALA A 56 -11.22 -5.24 -6.96
C ALA A 56 -10.42 -4.19 -6.18
N LEU A 57 -9.36 -3.65 -6.80
CA LEU A 57 -8.51 -2.62 -6.18
C LEU A 57 -9.23 -1.27 -6.01
N ALA A 58 -10.15 -0.94 -6.91
CA ALA A 58 -10.93 0.29 -6.90
C ALA A 58 -12.12 0.28 -5.91
N ASP A 59 -12.34 -0.81 -5.18
CA ASP A 59 -13.43 -0.91 -4.19
C ASP A 59 -13.26 0.12 -3.07
N PRO A 60 -14.18 1.10 -2.91
CA PRO A 60 -14.07 2.15 -1.90
C PRO A 60 -14.23 1.63 -0.46
N THR A 61 -14.67 0.39 -0.28
CA THR A 61 -14.86 -0.27 1.02
C THR A 61 -13.73 -1.22 1.41
N ALA A 62 -12.63 -1.22 0.63
CA ALA A 62 -11.44 -2.01 0.89
C ALA A 62 -10.24 -1.12 1.24
N THR A 63 -9.44 -1.56 2.20
CA THR A 63 -8.10 -1.02 2.43
C THR A 63 -7.10 -1.79 1.58
N THR A 64 -6.43 -1.12 0.65
CA THR A 64 -5.42 -1.71 -0.22
C THR A 64 -4.03 -1.34 0.28
N VAL A 65 -3.18 -2.33 0.51
CA VAL A 65 -1.76 -2.12 0.81
C VAL A 65 -0.94 -2.54 -0.40
N VAL A 66 -0.21 -1.58 -0.96
CA VAL A 66 0.66 -1.76 -2.11
C VAL A 66 2.10 -1.86 -1.61
N PHE A 67 2.67 -3.07 -1.70
CA PHE A 67 4.08 -3.32 -1.51
C PHE A 67 4.86 -2.88 -2.74
N MET A 68 6.07 -2.33 -2.55
CA MET A 68 6.98 -2.01 -3.65
C MET A 68 6.34 -1.08 -4.71
N GLY A 69 5.39 -0.24 -4.32
CA GLY A 69 4.60 0.58 -5.26
C GLY A 69 5.18 1.97 -5.56
N LYS A 70 6.25 2.41 -4.89
CA LYS A 70 6.70 3.82 -4.93
C LYS A 70 6.96 4.33 -6.35
N ARG A 71 7.69 3.56 -7.16
CA ARG A 71 8.06 3.93 -8.54
C ARG A 71 6.90 3.79 -9.52
N THR A 72 6.03 2.81 -9.30
CA THR A 72 4.90 2.50 -10.19
C THR A 72 3.61 3.18 -9.79
N PHE A 73 3.63 3.98 -8.71
CA PHE A 73 2.42 4.56 -8.14
C PHE A 73 1.68 5.48 -9.10
N ALA A 74 2.39 6.28 -9.90
CA ALA A 74 1.76 7.17 -10.88
C ALA A 74 0.87 6.40 -11.87
N GLU A 75 1.39 5.30 -12.43
CA GLU A 75 0.63 4.45 -13.35
C GLU A 75 -0.49 3.69 -12.63
N LEU A 76 -0.24 3.20 -11.41
CA LEU A 76 -1.27 2.55 -10.60
C LEU A 76 -2.43 3.51 -10.29
N ALA A 77 -2.13 4.73 -9.85
CA ALA A 77 -3.12 5.76 -9.56
C ALA A 77 -3.98 6.06 -10.78
N ARG A 78 -3.35 6.25 -11.95
CA ARG A 78 -4.06 6.45 -13.22
C ARG A 78 -4.99 5.28 -13.56
N ARG A 79 -4.51 4.04 -13.45
CA ARG A 79 -5.30 2.82 -13.72
C ARG A 79 -6.47 2.66 -12.74
N LEU A 80 -6.26 2.95 -11.46
CA LEU A 80 -7.30 2.90 -10.43
C LEU A 80 -8.37 3.97 -10.64
N THR A 81 -7.98 5.20 -11.00
CA THR A 81 -8.94 6.27 -11.32
C THR A 81 -9.78 5.91 -12.54
N VAL A 82 -9.17 5.35 -13.60
CA VAL A 82 -9.91 4.83 -14.77
C VAL A 82 -10.88 3.72 -14.38
N ALA A 83 -10.51 2.87 -13.42
CA ALA A 83 -11.35 1.80 -12.88
C ALA A 83 -12.46 2.30 -11.92
N GLY A 84 -12.58 3.61 -11.71
CA GLY A 84 -13.66 4.23 -10.91
C GLY A 84 -13.27 4.58 -9.48
N MET A 85 -11.99 4.46 -9.10
CA MET A 85 -11.52 4.90 -7.79
C MET A 85 -11.48 6.44 -7.72
N SER A 86 -12.02 7.02 -6.65
CA SER A 86 -12.02 8.47 -6.48
C SER A 86 -10.58 9.00 -6.35
N PRO A 87 -10.22 10.09 -7.06
CA PRO A 87 -8.94 10.77 -6.85
C PRO A 87 -8.76 11.30 -5.41
N ASP A 88 -9.87 11.53 -4.70
CA ASP A 88 -9.90 11.97 -3.30
C ASP A 88 -9.80 10.80 -2.30
N THR A 89 -9.72 9.55 -2.78
CA THR A 89 -9.53 8.39 -1.91
C THR A 89 -8.27 8.60 -1.06
N PRO A 90 -8.38 8.48 0.28
CA PRO A 90 -7.24 8.66 1.18
C PRO A 90 -6.09 7.70 0.84
N ALA A 91 -4.88 8.23 0.94
CA ALA A 91 -3.64 7.51 0.71
C ALA A 91 -2.64 7.81 1.81
N LEU A 92 -1.83 6.82 2.17
CA LEU A 92 -0.74 6.95 3.13
C LEU A 92 0.52 6.30 2.54
N LEU A 93 1.59 7.10 2.40
CA LEU A 93 2.94 6.59 2.20
C LEU A 93 3.56 6.32 3.56
N ALA A 94 3.91 5.05 3.81
CA ALA A 94 4.57 4.63 5.03
C ALA A 94 5.97 4.12 4.68
N GLU A 95 6.99 4.88 5.05
CA GLU A 95 8.38 4.63 4.68
C GLU A 95 9.23 4.29 5.90
N SER A 96 10.15 3.33 5.75
CA SER A 96 11.10 2.89 6.78
C SER A 96 10.43 2.61 8.13
N VAL A 97 9.22 2.05 8.08
CA VAL A 97 8.34 1.81 9.22
C VAL A 97 9.04 0.98 10.29
N SER A 98 8.81 1.29 11.56
CA SER A 98 9.42 0.67 12.75
C SER A 98 10.93 0.90 12.93
N THR A 99 11.52 1.80 12.13
CA THR A 99 12.91 2.24 12.28
C THR A 99 12.97 3.71 12.73
N PRO A 100 14.13 4.20 13.22
CA PRO A 100 14.31 5.64 13.51
C PRO A 100 14.10 6.56 12.31
N ALA A 101 14.21 6.05 11.08
CA ALA A 101 13.99 6.80 9.84
C ALA A 101 12.52 6.79 9.37
N GLN A 102 11.58 6.31 10.19
CA GLN A 102 10.17 6.19 9.84
C GLN A 102 9.57 7.54 9.41
N LYS A 103 8.84 7.51 8.30
CA LYS A 103 8.04 8.64 7.81
C LYS A 103 6.65 8.18 7.40
N LEU A 104 5.64 8.96 7.76
CA LEU A 104 4.24 8.70 7.45
C LEU A 104 3.67 9.95 6.77
N VAL A 105 3.41 9.86 5.47
CA VAL A 105 2.92 10.99 4.66
C VAL A 105 1.50 10.69 4.20
N ARG A 106 0.55 11.49 4.68
CA ARG A 106 -0.87 11.38 4.34
C ARG A 106 -1.19 12.25 3.12
N GLY A 107 -2.11 11.77 2.29
CA GLY A 107 -2.62 12.47 1.13
C GLY A 107 -3.83 11.74 0.55
N THR A 108 -3.95 11.84 -0.76
CA THR A 108 -4.99 11.18 -1.57
C THR A 108 -4.35 10.56 -2.81
N ILE A 109 -5.08 9.75 -3.56
CA ILE A 109 -4.60 9.23 -4.84
C ILE A 109 -4.09 10.35 -5.75
N ALA A 110 -4.82 11.47 -5.83
CA ALA A 110 -4.43 12.61 -6.67
C ALA A 110 -3.16 13.33 -6.22
N THR A 111 -2.82 13.30 -4.92
CA THR A 111 -1.68 14.05 -4.38
C THR A 111 -0.45 13.19 -4.12
N MET A 112 -0.64 11.87 -4.01
CA MET A 112 0.39 10.95 -3.55
C MET A 112 1.58 10.81 -4.51
N GLU A 113 1.37 10.92 -5.83
CA GLU A 113 2.48 10.94 -6.80
C GLU A 113 3.46 12.08 -6.51
N ARG A 114 2.93 13.29 -6.30
CA ARG A 114 3.75 14.46 -5.96
C ARG A 114 4.43 14.28 -4.60
N LEU A 115 3.70 13.81 -3.59
CA LEU A 115 4.25 13.57 -2.24
C LEU A 115 5.39 12.55 -2.26
N ILE A 116 5.28 11.51 -3.09
CA ILE A 116 6.36 10.52 -3.29
C ILE A 116 7.59 11.17 -3.94
N ALA A 117 7.41 12.04 -4.93
CA ALA A 117 8.49 12.74 -5.60
C ALA A 117 9.19 13.74 -4.67
N ASP A 118 8.41 14.52 -3.90
CA ASP A 118 8.93 15.52 -2.96
C ASP A 118 9.72 14.88 -1.81
N GLU A 119 9.31 13.68 -1.37
CA GLU A 119 10.03 12.93 -0.32
C GLU A 119 11.45 12.52 -0.78
N GLY A 120 11.64 12.24 -2.08
CA GLY A 120 12.96 12.02 -2.69
C GLY A 120 13.80 10.85 -2.12
N SER A 121 13.23 10.04 -1.23
CA SER A 121 13.96 8.99 -0.51
C SER A 121 13.94 7.64 -1.25
N ASP A 122 15.03 6.89 -1.18
CA ASP A 122 15.13 5.53 -1.74
C ASP A 122 14.77 4.43 -0.71
N GLY A 123 14.26 4.82 0.46
CA GLY A 123 13.90 3.90 1.53
C GLY A 123 12.72 2.96 1.18
N PRO A 124 12.64 1.78 1.84
CA PRO A 124 11.54 0.86 1.62
C PRO A 124 10.22 1.48 2.09
N ALA A 125 9.22 1.47 1.21
CA ALA A 125 7.93 2.08 1.49
C ALA A 125 6.74 1.19 1.07
N LEU A 126 5.63 1.42 1.75
CA LEU A 126 4.31 0.89 1.44
C LEU A 126 3.37 2.05 1.14
N ILE A 127 2.39 1.80 0.29
CA ILE A 127 1.31 2.77 0.06
C ILE A 127 -0.01 2.10 0.46
N LEU A 128 -0.71 2.71 1.41
CA LEU A 128 -2.04 2.28 1.83
C LEU A 128 -3.06 3.18 1.15
N LEU A 129 -4.11 2.60 0.56
CA LEU A 129 -5.20 3.29 -0.13
C LEU A 129 -6.53 2.87 0.47
N GLY A 130 -7.51 3.77 0.44
CA GLY A 130 -8.89 3.45 0.76
C GLY A 130 -9.43 4.26 1.95
N PRO A 131 -10.44 3.76 2.65
CA PRO A 131 -11.11 4.44 3.77
C PRO A 131 -10.25 4.36 5.05
N LEU A 132 -9.05 4.94 4.98
CA LEU A 132 -8.11 5.05 6.09
C LEU A 132 -8.71 5.99 7.13
N ALA A 133 -8.85 5.53 8.37
CA ALA A 133 -9.27 6.41 9.43
C ALA A 133 -8.15 7.40 9.78
N ASP A 134 -8.51 8.57 10.28
CA ASP A 134 -7.56 9.36 11.06
C ASP A 134 -7.37 8.68 12.42
N GLY A 135 -6.11 8.54 12.83
CA GLY A 135 -5.76 8.05 14.16
C GLY A 135 -6.24 9.10 15.17
N ASN A 136 -7.01 8.65 16.16
CA ASN A 136 -7.47 9.48 17.27
C ASN A 136 -6.35 9.60 18.33
#